data_AF-A0A4Y6V5Q1-F1
#
_entry.id   AF-A0A4Y6V5Q1-F1
#
_cell.length_a   1.000
_cell.length_b   1.000
_cell.length_c   1.000
_cell.angle_alpha   90.00
_cell.angle_beta   90.00
_cell.angle_gamma   90.00
#
_symmetry.space_group_name_H-M   'P 1'
#
loop_
_entity.id
_entity.type
_entity.pdbx_description
1 polymer ?
#
loop_
_entity_poly.entity_id
_entity_poly.type
_entity_poly.pdbx_seq_one_letter_code
_entity_poly.pdbx_strand_id
1 'polypeptide(L)' 'MERLLASPAFAPELRVPQDQYEARLAACEACPKFQGGTTCMLCGCLVPVIAYLKSKNCPYPGLDRWAAAAPT' A
#
# COMPACT_ATOMS: atom_id res chain seq x y z
N MET A 1 -4.39 2.60 16.08
CA MET A 1 -4.60 2.35 14.64
C MET A 1 -5.60 1.21 14.38
N GLU A 2 -5.89 0.33 15.35
CA GLU A 2 -6.85 -0.79 15.17
C GLU A 2 -8.30 -0.38 14.90
N ARG A 3 -8.76 0.74 15.48
CA ARG A 3 -10.18 1.17 15.39
C ARG A 3 -10.61 1.59 13.98
N LEU A 4 -9.69 2.11 13.15
CA LEU A 4 -9.98 2.52 11.77
C LEU A 4 -10.11 1.33 10.82
N LEU A 5 -9.36 0.26 11.11
CA LEU A 5 -9.38 -0.98 10.33
C LEU A 5 -10.58 -1.88 10.64
N ALA A 6 -11.40 -1.53 11.63
CA ALA A 6 -12.66 -2.22 11.96
C ALA A 6 -13.83 -1.79 11.05
N SER A 7 -13.65 -0.75 10.21
CA SER A 7 -14.63 -0.40 9.20
C SER A 7 -14.73 -1.50 8.15
N PRO A 8 -15.93 -1.83 7.62
CA PRO A 8 -16.10 -2.81 6.55
C PRO A 8 -15.30 -2.45 5.29
N ALA A 9 -14.96 -1.17 5.11
CA ALA A 9 -14.05 -0.72 4.04
C ALA A 9 -12.64 -1.35 4.11
N PHE A 10 -12.27 -1.95 5.24
CA PHE A 10 -11.00 -2.64 5.46
C PHE A 10 -11.21 -4.09 5.90
N ALA A 11 -12.33 -4.72 5.54
CA ALA A 11 -12.57 -6.13 5.85
C ALA A 11 -11.39 -7.02 5.39
N PRO A 12 -11.05 -8.10 6.13
CA PRO A 12 -9.91 -8.97 5.80
C PRO A 12 -9.92 -9.51 4.37
N GLU A 13 -11.09 -9.81 3.82
CA GLU A 13 -11.26 -10.29 2.43
C GLU A 13 -10.82 -9.28 1.36
N LEU A 14 -10.85 -7.99 1.69
CA LEU A 14 -10.39 -6.89 0.83
C LEU A 14 -8.89 -6.65 0.96
N ARG A 15 -8.23 -7.36 1.90
CA ARG A 15 -6.80 -7.18 2.18
C ARG A 15 -5.93 -8.15 1.40
N VAL A 16 -4.81 -7.66 0.92
CA VAL A 16 -3.76 -8.51 0.35
C VAL A 16 -3.14 -9.38 1.45
N PRO A 17 -2.53 -10.52 1.09
CA PRO A 17 -1.71 -11.31 2.02
C PRO A 17 -0.62 -10.48 2.71
N GLN A 18 -0.18 -10.90 3.89
CA GLN A 18 0.78 -10.15 4.71
C GLN A 18 2.12 -9.94 3.97
N ASP A 19 2.62 -10.96 3.27
CA ASP A 19 3.84 -10.91 2.46
C ASP A 19 3.75 -9.83 1.37
N GLN A 20 2.62 -9.78 0.64
CA GLN A 20 2.38 -8.76 -0.37
C GLN A 20 2.26 -7.36 0.26
N TYR A 21 1.64 -7.24 1.42
CA TYR A 21 1.57 -5.98 2.15
C TYR A 21 2.98 -5.47 2.54
N GLU A 22 3.81 -6.33 3.10
CA GLU A 22 5.18 -6.01 3.49
C GLU A 22 6.03 -5.62 2.28
N ALA A 23 5.90 -6.35 1.16
CA ALA A 23 6.58 -6.02 -0.08
C ALA A 23 6.16 -4.66 -0.65
N ARG A 24 4.86 -4.32 -0.56
CA ARG A 24 4.34 -2.99 -0.95
C ARG A 24 4.90 -1.87 -0.08
N LEU A 25 5.03 -2.09 1.23
CA LEU A 25 5.66 -1.12 2.15
C LEU A 25 7.13 -0.89 1.78
N ALA A 26 7.91 -1.97 1.60
CA ALA A 26 9.32 -1.88 1.23
C ALA A 26 9.51 -1.14 -0.12
N ALA A 27 8.64 -1.39 -1.10
CA ALA A 27 8.67 -0.67 -2.38
C ALA A 27 8.41 0.84 -2.24
N CYS A 28 7.61 1.24 -1.25
CA CYS A 28 7.36 2.64 -0.91
C CYS A 28 8.49 3.26 -0.09
N GLU A 29 9.11 2.54 0.85
CA GLU A 29 10.28 3.03 1.60
C GLU A 29 11.46 3.38 0.68
N ALA A 30 11.65 2.63 -0.41
CA ALA A 30 12.63 2.92 -1.46
C ALA A 30 12.14 3.94 -2.52
N CYS A 31 10.96 4.55 -2.36
CA CYS A 31 10.37 5.44 -3.36
C CYS A 31 10.72 6.91 -3.08
N PRO A 32 11.22 7.68 -4.07
CA PRO A 32 11.54 9.11 -3.88
C PRO A 32 10.30 9.98 -3.63
N LYS A 33 9.08 9.42 -3.78
CA LYS A 33 7.81 10.12 -3.54
C LYS A 33 7.19 9.74 -2.19
N PHE A 34 7.86 8.93 -1.38
CA PHE A 34 7.40 8.58 -0.05
C PHE A 34 7.94 9.58 0.97
N GLN A 35 7.07 10.17 1.79
CA GLN A 35 7.42 11.25 2.69
C GLN A 35 6.87 10.98 4.10
N GLY A 36 7.68 11.34 5.10
CA GLY A 36 7.29 11.24 6.52
C GLY A 36 6.99 9.82 6.98
N GLY A 37 7.57 8.80 6.33
CA GLY A 37 7.41 7.39 6.68
C GLY A 37 6.00 6.83 6.51
N THR A 38 5.06 7.57 5.91
CA THR A 38 3.64 7.16 5.87
C THR A 38 2.90 7.60 4.62
N THR A 39 3.29 8.69 3.95
CA THR A 39 2.46 9.34 2.93
C THR A 39 3.09 9.25 1.55
N CYS A 40 2.28 8.90 0.54
CA CYS A 40 2.69 8.97 -0.86
C CYS A 40 2.39 10.36 -1.44
N MET A 41 3.40 11.05 -1.95
CA MET A 41 3.25 12.40 -2.53
C MET A 41 2.62 12.43 -3.93
N LEU A 42 2.37 11.27 -4.55
CA LEU A 42 1.69 11.20 -5.84
C LEU A 42 0.17 11.14 -5.69
N CYS A 43 -0.34 10.38 -4.72
CA CYS A 43 -1.79 10.24 -4.49
C CYS A 43 -2.28 10.90 -3.20
N GLY A 44 -1.40 11.33 -2.30
CA GLY A 44 -1.74 11.92 -1.01
C GLY A 44 -2.26 10.91 0.03
N CYS A 45 -2.26 9.61 -0.27
CA CYS A 45 -2.78 8.59 0.64
C CYS A 45 -1.74 8.11 1.66
N LEU A 46 -2.23 7.65 2.81
CA LEU A 46 -1.44 6.92 3.80
C LEU A 46 -1.13 5.51 3.28
N VAL A 47 0.14 5.26 2.95
CA VAL A 47 0.61 3.98 2.42
C VAL A 47 0.29 2.80 3.35
N PRO A 48 0.48 2.87 4.68
CA PRO A 48 0.12 1.76 5.58
C PRO A 48 -1.36 1.38 5.53
N VAL A 49 -2.23 2.27 5.05
CA VAL A 49 -3.66 2.00 4.89
C VAL A 49 -3.95 1.42 3.51
N ILE A 50 -3.50 2.08 2.44
CA ILE A 50 -3.84 1.68 1.07
C ILE A 50 -3.05 0.46 0.58
N ALA A 51 -1.86 0.21 1.13
CA ALA A 51 -1.05 -0.96 0.77
C ALA A 51 -1.75 -2.27 1.16
N TYR A 52 -2.60 -2.26 2.20
CA TYR A 52 -3.40 -3.43 2.56
C TYR A 52 -4.48 -3.76 1.52
N LEU A 53 -4.97 -2.80 0.73
CA LEU A 53 -6.17 -3.02 -0.08
C LEU A 53 -5.86 -3.68 -1.43
N LYS A 54 -6.59 -4.76 -1.76
CA LYS A 54 -6.51 -5.45 -3.07
C LYS A 54 -6.86 -4.54 -4.24
N SER A 55 -7.80 -3.62 -4.03
CA SER A 55 -8.31 -2.69 -5.05
C SER A 55 -7.40 -1.48 -5.30
N LYS A 56 -6.21 -1.44 -4.68
CA LYS A 56 -5.26 -0.35 -4.81
C LYS A 56 -3.96 -0.81 -5.46
N ASN A 57 -3.39 0.09 -6.25
CA ASN A 57 -2.13 -0.05 -6.97
C ASN A 57 -1.26 1.18 -6.76
N CYS A 58 0.04 1.08 -7.03
CA CYS A 58 0.94 2.21 -6.94
C CYS A 58 0.60 3.24 -8.04
N PRO A 59 0.41 4.54 -7.71
CA PRO A 59 0.10 5.58 -8.70
C PRO A 59 1.35 6.06 -9.47
N TYR A 60 2.48 5.36 -9.38
CA TYR A 60 3.73 5.82 -9.98
C TYR A 60 3.63 5.77 -11.52
N PRO A 61 3.92 6.88 -12.23
CA PRO A 61 3.71 6.96 -13.67
C PRO A 61 4.52 5.91 -14.43
N GLY A 62 3.86 5.15 -15.29
CA GLY A 62 4.49 4.17 -16.18
C GLY A 62 5.01 2.90 -15.52
N LEU A 63 4.94 2.76 -14.19
CA LEU A 63 5.36 1.56 -13.47
C LEU A 63 4.57 1.39 -12.18
N ASP A 64 3.71 0.36 -12.11
CA ASP A 64 3.15 -0.05 -10.82
C ASP A 64 4.24 -0.73 -9.98
N ARG A 65 4.83 0.03 -9.06
CA ARG A 65 5.88 -0.47 -8.14
C ARG A 65 5.37 -1.58 -7.21
N TRP A 66 4.06 -1.79 -7.10
CA TRP A 66 3.48 -2.88 -6.31
C TRP A 66 3.23 -4.15 -7.13
N ALA A 67 3.08 -4.05 -8.46
CA ALA A 67 2.93 -5.20 -9.33
C ALA A 67 4.21 -6.06 -9.39
N ALA A 68 5.37 -5.42 -9.30
CA ALA A 68 6.68 -6.09 -9.24
C ALA A 68 6.98 -6.74 -7.88
N ALA A 69 6.19 -6.43 -6.84
CA ALA A 69 6.42 -6.84 -5.46
C ALA A 69 5.55 -8.02 -5.01
N ALA A 70 4.65 -8.52 -5.87
CA ALA A 70 3.88 -9.72 -5.57
C ALA A 70 4.79 -10.96 -5.73
N PRO A 71 4.91 -11.83 -4.72
CA PRO A 71 5.63 -13.08 -4.90
C PRO A 71 4.88 -13.95 -5.92
N THR A 72 5.65 -14.52 -6.86
CA THR A 72 5.25 -15.61 -7.77
C THR A 72 4.80 -16.85 -7.01
#